data_AF-Q39WK2-F1
#
_entry.id   AF-Q39WK2-F1
#
_cell.length_a   1.000
_cell.length_b   1.000
_cell.length_c   1.000
_cell.angle_alpha   90.00
_cell.angle_beta   90.00
_cell.angle_gamma   90.00
#
_symmetry.space_group_name_H-M   'P 1'
#
loop_
_entity.id
_entity.type
_entity.pdbx_description
1 polymer ?
#
loop_
_entity_poly.entity_id
_entity_poly.type
_entity_poly.pdbx_seq_one_letter_code
_entity_poly.pdbx_strand_id
1 'polypeptide(L)' 'MLTIDRLRLQLPPAFRDRAGEIAQLVAEELATVPMASDFHLDRLAVPPVEVHPQATDRDVARAVAQSVHTGIRNETR' A
#
# COMPACT_ATOMS: atom_id res chain seq x y z
N MET A 1 -13.09 6.97 -7.37
CA MET A 1 -12.30 5.83 -7.95
C MET A 1 -10.83 6.04 -7.58
N LEU A 2 -10.06 5.00 -7.22
CA LEU A 2 -8.62 5.17 -6.91
C LEU A 2 -7.78 4.92 -8.16
N THR A 3 -6.95 5.88 -8.54
CA THR A 3 -5.96 5.74 -9.61
C THR A 3 -4.59 6.06 -9.05
N ILE A 4 -3.62 5.18 -9.28
CA ILE A 4 -2.24 5.34 -8.82
C ILE A 4 -1.34 5.18 -10.04
N ASP A 5 -0.74 6.28 -10.48
CA ASP A 5 0.17 6.25 -11.63
C ASP A 5 1.47 5.52 -11.31
N ARG A 6 1.97 5.67 -10.08
CA ARG A 6 3.20 5.04 -9.65
C ARG A 6 3.20 4.72 -8.16
N LEU A 7 3.31 3.43 -7.86
CA LEU A 7 3.59 2.93 -6.51
C LEU A 7 5.07 2.56 -6.38
N ARG A 8 5.77 3.11 -5.38
CA ARG A 8 7.14 2.72 -5.05
C ARG A 8 7.13 1.98 -3.72
N LEU A 9 7.34 0.68 -3.77
CA LEU A 9 7.50 -0.16 -2.58
C LEU A 9 8.98 -0.45 -2.37
N GLN A 10 9.46 -0.21 -1.15
CA GLN A 10 10.79 -0.63 -0.72
C GLN A 10 10.59 -1.75 0.29
N LEU A 11 10.90 -2.97 -0.13
CA LEU A 11 10.76 -4.15 0.70
C LEU A 11 12.12 -4.53 1.32
N PRO A 12 12.12 -5.09 2.54
CA PRO A 12 13.31 -5.68 3.12
C PRO A 12 13.89 -6.79 2.21
N PRO A 13 15.22 -7.03 2.25
CA PRO A 13 15.87 -8.05 1.42
C PRO A 13 15.24 -9.45 1.53
N ALA A 14 14.67 -9.79 2.69
CA ALA A 14 13.99 -11.06 2.94
C ALA A 14 12.77 -11.33 2.03
N PHE A 15 12.22 -10.30 1.38
CA PHE A 15 11.08 -10.40 0.48
C PHE A 15 11.47 -10.23 -0.99
N ARG A 16 12.77 -10.19 -1.32
CA ARG A 16 13.25 -9.93 -2.70
C ARG A 16 12.58 -10.86 -3.72
N ASP A 17 12.53 -12.16 -3.43
CA ASP A 17 12.01 -13.16 -4.37
C ASP A 17 10.48 -13.12 -4.51
N ARG A 18 9.79 -12.49 -3.55
CA ARG A 18 8.32 -12.36 -3.50
C ARG A 18 7.83 -10.94 -3.76
N ALA A 19 8.73 -10.02 -4.13
CA ALA A 19 8.42 -8.60 -4.25
C ALA A 19 7.34 -8.32 -5.32
N GLY A 20 7.35 -9.07 -6.42
CA GLY A 20 6.34 -8.95 -7.47
C GLY A 20 4.94 -9.37 -7.00
N GLU A 21 4.84 -10.52 -6.33
CA GLU A 21 3.58 -11.03 -5.78
C GLU A 21 3.01 -10.11 -4.71
N ILE A 22 3.87 -9.62 -3.80
CA ILE A 22 3.46 -8.64 -2.79
C ILE A 22 2.93 -7.36 -3.46
N ALA A 23 3.61 -6.85 -4.49
CA ALA A 23 3.15 -5.65 -5.19
C ALA A 23 1.77 -5.84 -5.86
N GLN A 24 1.53 -7.02 -6.45
CA GLN A 24 0.22 -7.36 -7.00
C GLN A 24 -0.84 -7.42 -5.91
N LEU A 25 -0.57 -8.14 -4.81
CA LEU A 25 -1.50 -8.24 -3.69
C LEU A 25 -1.79 -6.86 -3.06
N VAL A 26 -0.81 -5.97 -3.00
CA VAL A 26 -1.03 -4.58 -2.56
C VAL A 26 -2.03 -3.87 -3.47
N ALA A 27 -1.88 -4.00 -4.78
CA ALA A 27 -2.81 -3.39 -5.74
C ALA A 27 -4.24 -3.98 -5.59
N GLU A 28 -4.35 -5.30 -5.42
CA GLU A 28 -5.62 -5.98 -5.17
C GLU A 28 -6.28 -5.48 -3.88
N GLU A 29 -5.54 -5.42 -2.77
CA GLU A 29 -6.05 -4.94 -1.49
C GLU A 29 -6.47 -3.45 -1.59
N LEU A 30 -5.69 -2.60 -2.26
CA LEU A 30 -6.02 -1.19 -2.50
C LEU A 30 -7.29 -1.01 -3.34
N ALA A 31 -7.54 -1.89 -4.32
CA ALA A 31 -8.74 -1.85 -5.15
C ALA A 31 -10.03 -2.10 -4.34
N THR A 32 -9.92 -2.76 -3.18
CA THR A 32 -11.07 -2.99 -2.28
C THR A 32 -11.37 -1.82 -1.35
N VAL A 33 -10.47 -0.82 -1.27
CA VAL A 33 -10.62 0.29 -0.32
C VAL A 33 -11.65 1.30 -0.85
N PRO A 34 -12.74 1.56 -0.12
CA PRO A 34 -13.74 2.54 -0.54
C PRO A 34 -13.16 3.97 -0.45
N MET A 35 -13.27 4.72 -1.54
CA MET A 35 -12.91 6.15 -1.59
C MET A 35 -14.17 7.00 -1.40
N ALA A 36 -14.16 7.85 -0.37
CA ALA A 36 -15.31 8.68 -0.02
C ALA A 36 -15.47 9.91 -0.92
N SER A 37 -14.38 10.39 -1.51
CA SER A 37 -14.34 11.62 -2.30
C SER A 37 -13.35 11.45 -3.45
N ASP A 38 -13.61 12.13 -4.56
CA ASP A 38 -12.63 12.27 -5.64
C ASP A 38 -11.69 13.45 -5.29
N PHE A 39 -10.40 13.17 -5.17
CA PHE A 39 -9.36 14.16 -4.95
C PHE A 39 -8.07 13.70 -5.66
N HIS A 40 -7.17 14.65 -5.89
CA HIS A 40 -5.89 14.39 -6.55
C HIS A 40 -4.75 14.73 -5.58
N LEU A 41 -3.79 13.81 -5.44
CA LEU A 41 -2.55 14.04 -4.71
C LEU A 41 -1.38 13.84 -5.66
N ASP A 42 -0.52 14.85 -5.80
CA ASP A 42 0.70 14.73 -6.62
C ASP A 42 1.68 13.72 -6.02
N ARG A 43 1.69 13.59 -4.68
CA ARG A 43 2.51 12.63 -3.95
C ARG A 43 1.87 12.30 -2.61
N LEU A 44 1.83 11.02 -2.27
CA LEU A 44 1.54 10.54 -0.93
C LEU A 44 2.79 9.88 -0.34
N ALA A 45 3.27 10.40 0.79
CA ALA A 45 4.32 9.77 1.57
C ALA A 45 3.67 8.90 2.65
N VAL A 46 3.89 7.60 2.59
CA VAL A 46 3.36 6.65 3.58
C VAL A 46 4.47 6.36 4.59
N PRO A 47 4.18 6.42 5.91
CA PRO A 47 5.17 6.08 6.93
C PRO A 47 5.63 4.63 6.78
N PRO A 48 6.83 4.29 7.31
CA PRO A 48 7.32 2.92 7.31
C PRO A 48 6.27 1.95 7.88
N VAL A 49 6.04 0.85 7.16
CA VAL A 49 5.11 -0.20 7.57
C VAL A 49 5.90 -1.31 8.24
N GLU A 50 5.62 -1.56 9.52
CA GLU A 50 6.21 -2.67 10.23
C GLU A 50 5.57 -3.98 9.77
N VAL A 51 6.40 -4.95 9.39
CA VAL A 51 5.96 -6.27 8.97
C VAL A 51 6.79 -7.33 9.68
N HIS A 52 6.12 -8.40 10.13
CA HIS A 52 6.80 -9.52 10.76
C HIS A 52 7.62 -10.31 9.71
N PRO A 53 8.83 -10.81 10.03
CA PRO A 53 9.64 -11.56 9.06
C PRO A 53 8.96 -12.83 8.53
N GLN A 54 8.06 -13.41 9.32
CA GLN A 54 7.27 -14.60 8.96
C GLN A 54 5.87 -14.25 8.43
N ALA A 55 5.59 -12.96 8.19
CA ALA A 55 4.32 -12.54 7.61
C ALA A 55 4.13 -13.18 6.22
N THR A 56 2.89 -13.55 5.92
CA THR A 56 2.55 -13.97 4.57
C THR A 56 2.55 -12.76 3.64
N ASP A 57 2.68 -12.99 2.33
CA ASP A 57 2.68 -11.90 1.35
C ASP A 57 1.38 -11.09 1.39
N ARG A 58 0.27 -11.76 1.74
CA ARG A 58 -1.03 -11.12 1.95
C ARG A 58 -1.07 -10.25 3.21
N ASP A 59 -0.41 -10.68 4.29
CA ASP A 59 -0.32 -9.87 5.50
C ASP A 59 0.47 -8.58 5.24
N VAL A 60 1.59 -8.71 4.51
CA VAL A 60 2.39 -7.56 4.07
C VAL A 60 1.55 -6.63 3.21
N ALA A 61 0.85 -7.18 2.21
CA ALA A 61 0.03 -6.38 1.30
C ALA A 61 -1.08 -5.62 2.02
N ARG A 62 -1.80 -6.29 2.92
CA ARG A 62 -2.85 -5.71 3.73
C ARG A 62 -2.33 -4.59 4.63
N ALA A 63 -1.17 -4.78 5.28
CA ALA A 63 -0.56 -3.75 6.12
C ALA A 63 -0.19 -2.50 5.31
N VAL A 64 0.38 -2.69 4.11
CA VAL A 64 0.71 -1.58 3.20
C VAL A 64 -0.55 -0.84 2.74
N ALA A 65 -1.58 -1.57 2.30
CA ALA A 65 -2.83 -0.96 1.83
C ALA A 65 -3.53 -0.15 2.93
N GLN A 66 -3.54 -0.65 4.17
CA GLN A 66 -4.07 0.08 5.32
C GLN A 66 -3.29 1.36 5.62
N SER A 67 -1.95 1.32 5.50
CA SER A 67 -1.10 2.50 5.71
C SER A 67 -1.33 3.57 4.64
N VAL A 68 -1.45 3.16 3.36
CA VAL A 68 -1.81 4.06 2.25
C VAL A 68 -3.17 4.72 2.48
N HIS A 69 -4.20 3.93 2.83
CA HIS A 69 -5.54 4.47 3.10
C HIS A 69 -5.55 5.43 4.30
N THR A 70 -4.76 5.15 5.33
CA THR A 70 -4.60 6.07 6.47
C THR A 70 -3.91 7.37 6.05
N GLY A 71 -2.85 7.28 5.23
CA GLY A 71 -2.18 8.46 4.67
C GLY A 71 -3.13 9.31 3.83
N ILE A 72 -3.88 8.69 2.92
CA ILE A 72 -4.93 9.36 2.13
C ILE A 72 -5.90 10.11 3.06
N ARG A 73 -6.45 9.43 4.07
CA ARG A 73 -7.42 10.02 4.99
C ARG A 73 -6.85 11.26 5.70
N ASN A 74 -5.57 11.23 6.07
CA ASN A 74 -4.91 12.34 6.75
C ASN A 74 -4.70 13.55 5.84
N GLU A 75 -4.41 13.35 4.55
CA GLU A 75 -4.27 14.44 3.56
C GLU A 75 -5.63 15.05 3.16
N THR A 76 -6.72 14.30 3.30
CA THR A 76 -8.09 14.73 2.93
C THR A 76 -8.89 15.37 4.08
N ARG A 77 -8.31 15.52 5.27
CA ARG A 77 -8.94 16.15 6.44
C ARG A 77 -8.58 17.63 6.53
#